data_AF-A0A7S2K1G2-F1
#
_entry.id   AF-A0A7S2K1G2-F1
#
_cell.length_a   1.000
_cell.length_b   1.000
_cell.length_c   1.000
_cell.angle_alpha   90.00
_cell.angle_beta   90.00
_cell.angle_gamma   90.00
#
_symmetry.space_group_name_H-M   'P 1'
#
loop_
_entity.id
_entity.type
_entity.pdbx_description
1 polymer ?
#
loop_
_entity_poly.entity_id
_entity_poly.type
_entity_poly.pdbx_seq_one_letter_code
_entity_poly.pdbx_strand_id
1 'polypeptide(L)'
;ALAAKNLTASEMSQVEVICFGGGTAITRSRYPHFSRVVNYYALNDPLIDIVPTARRALRTGFTFSQNGSGGEQEFVFLTPRLGDPALDHWLMGPTYLEALAWEGRRYQYKYQ
;
A
#
# COMPACT_ATOMS: atom_id res chain seq x y z
N ALA A 1 -3.53 14.88 -3.30
CA ALA A 1 -3.71 14.03 -4.48
C ALA A 1 -4.59 14.74 -5.52
N LEU A 2 -3.94 15.53 -6.39
CA LEU A 2 -4.59 16.31 -7.46
C LEU A 2 -4.58 15.54 -8.79
N ALA A 3 -3.51 14.77 -9.08
CA ALA A 3 -3.31 14.10 -10.37
C ALA A 3 -4.36 13.03 -10.71
N ALA A 4 -4.75 12.18 -9.74
CA ALA A 4 -5.77 11.15 -9.96
C ALA A 4 -7.14 11.69 -10.39
N LYS A 5 -7.45 12.95 -10.02
CA LYS A 5 -8.71 13.61 -10.41
C LYS A 5 -8.71 14.09 -11.87
N ASN A 6 -7.55 14.10 -12.52
CA ASN A 6 -7.41 14.49 -13.92
C ASN A 6 -7.45 13.29 -14.88
N LEU A 7 -7.64 12.07 -14.36
CA LEU A 7 -7.72 10.85 -15.14
C LEU A 7 -9.18 10.40 -15.25
N THR A 8 -9.57 9.92 -16.42
CA THR A 8 -10.83 9.21 -16.64
C THR A 8 -10.81 7.83 -15.96
N ALA A 9 -11.97 7.23 -15.76
CA ALA A 9 -12.06 5.88 -15.18
C ALA A 9 -11.30 4.82 -16.01
N SER A 10 -11.27 4.98 -17.34
CA SER A 10 -10.54 4.10 -18.27
C SER A 10 -9.02 4.26 -18.19
N GLU A 11 -8.55 5.48 -17.92
CA GLU A 11 -7.11 5.73 -17.69
C GLU A 11 -6.70 5.22 -16.31
N MET A 12 -7.51 5.47 -15.28
CA MET A 12 -7.25 4.97 -13.93
C MET A 12 -7.19 3.44 -13.87
N SER A 13 -8.02 2.74 -14.66
CA SER A 13 -8.03 1.26 -14.68
C SER A 13 -6.77 0.64 -15.27
N GLN A 14 -5.85 1.45 -15.79
CA GLN A 14 -4.53 1.03 -16.26
C GLN A 14 -3.43 1.35 -15.24
N VAL A 15 -3.75 2.04 -14.14
CA VAL A 15 -2.79 2.51 -13.15
C VAL A 15 -2.88 1.69 -11.87
N GLU A 16 -1.75 1.08 -11.50
CA GLU A 16 -1.53 0.48 -10.19
C GLU A 16 -0.82 1.49 -9.27
N VAL A 17 -1.27 1.60 -8.02
CA VAL A 17 -0.69 2.52 -7.02
C VAL A 17 -0.08 1.72 -5.87
N ILE A 18 1.20 1.98 -5.60
CA ILE A 18 1.97 1.34 -4.55
C ILE A 18 2.51 2.44 -3.64
N CYS A 19 2.15 2.41 -2.37
CA CYS A 19 2.57 3.38 -1.36
C CYS A 19 3.46 2.70 -0.31
N PHE A 20 4.51 3.37 0.15
CA PHE A 20 5.35 2.95 1.28
C PHE A 20 5.38 4.09 2.30
N GLY A 21 5.06 3.80 3.57
CA GLY A 21 5.13 4.79 4.66
C GLY A 21 4.31 6.06 4.38
N GLY A 22 3.15 5.93 3.72
CA GLY A 22 2.38 7.11 3.30
C GLY A 22 1.70 7.81 4.48
N GLY A 23 1.87 9.14 4.62
CA GLY A 23 1.15 9.96 5.60
C GLY A 23 -0.36 10.09 5.34
N THR A 24 -0.87 9.47 4.27
CA THR A 24 -2.29 9.26 4.00
C THR A 24 -2.40 8.01 3.14
N ALA A 25 -3.25 7.06 3.52
CA ALA A 25 -3.49 5.89 2.69
C ALA A 25 -4.30 6.24 1.44
N ILE A 26 -3.90 5.68 0.30
CA ILE A 26 -4.71 5.68 -0.91
C ILE A 26 -5.58 4.42 -0.86
N THR A 27 -6.88 4.54 -1.12
CA THR A 27 -7.81 3.40 -1.06
C THR A 27 -8.73 3.41 -2.27
N ARG A 28 -9.22 2.23 -2.66
CA ARG A 28 -10.23 2.03 -3.71
C ARG A 28 -11.59 2.57 -3.30
N SER A 29 -11.88 2.68 -2.01
CA SER A 29 -13.07 3.41 -1.54
C SER A 29 -13.05 4.89 -1.95
N ARG A 30 -11.85 5.49 -2.08
CA ARG A 30 -11.66 6.87 -2.52
C ARG A 30 -11.39 6.97 -4.03
N TYR A 31 -10.72 5.97 -4.60
CA TYR A 31 -10.31 5.91 -6.00
C TYR A 31 -10.65 4.54 -6.60
N PRO A 32 -11.94 4.27 -6.88
CA PRO A 32 -12.43 2.92 -7.18
C PRO A 32 -11.92 2.34 -8.51
N HIS A 33 -11.53 3.21 -9.43
CA HIS A 33 -11.13 2.83 -10.78
C HIS A 33 -9.66 2.45 -10.92
N PHE A 34 -8.81 2.64 -9.91
CA PHE A 34 -7.45 2.10 -9.98
C PHE A 34 -7.49 0.58 -10.10
N SER A 35 -6.65 0.01 -10.96
CA SER A 35 -6.56 -1.44 -11.14
C SER A 35 -6.09 -2.15 -9.87
N ARG A 36 -5.18 -1.51 -9.13
CA ARG A 36 -4.66 -1.97 -7.86
C ARG A 36 -4.24 -0.79 -7.00
N VAL A 37 -4.46 -0.91 -5.69
CA VAL A 37 -3.93 -0.01 -4.68
C VAL A 37 -3.39 -0.84 -3.54
N VAL A 38 -2.15 -0.58 -3.11
CA VAL A 38 -1.54 -1.23 -1.95
C VAL A 38 -0.73 -0.23 -1.14
N ASN A 39 -0.87 -0.27 0.18
CA ASN A 39 -0.18 0.59 1.12
C ASN A 39 0.66 -0.26 2.08
N TYR A 40 1.97 -0.10 2.01
CA TYR A 40 2.95 -0.74 2.88
C TYR A 40 3.29 0.15 4.07
N TYR A 41 3.28 -0.45 5.26
CA TYR A 41 3.75 0.18 6.49
C TYR A 41 4.64 -0.77 7.28
N ALA A 42 5.76 -0.30 7.81
CA ALA A 42 6.48 -1.04 8.86
C ALA A 42 5.66 -1.01 10.15
N LEU A 43 5.57 -2.13 10.89
CA LEU A 43 4.72 -2.21 12.10
C LEU A 43 5.13 -1.24 13.21
N ASN A 44 6.40 -0.83 13.24
CA ASN A 44 6.93 0.17 14.18
C ASN A 44 6.87 1.60 13.64
N ASP A 45 6.32 1.83 12.45
CA ASP A 45 6.21 3.15 11.85
C ASP A 45 5.17 4.01 12.60
N PRO A 46 5.56 5.15 13.22
CA PRO A 46 4.62 6.00 13.96
C PRO A 46 3.53 6.59 13.06
N LEU A 47 3.71 6.58 11.73
CA LEU A 47 2.66 7.00 10.82
C LEU A 47 1.39 6.16 10.92
N ILE A 48 1.49 4.90 11.34
CA ILE A 48 0.32 4.05 11.54
C ILE A 48 -0.64 4.69 12.55
N ASP A 49 -0.14 5.33 13.61
CA ASP A 49 -0.97 5.91 14.65
C ASP A 49 -1.70 7.19 14.21
N ILE A 50 -1.12 7.93 13.25
CA ILE A 50 -1.70 9.17 12.73
C ILE A 50 -2.52 8.97 11.45
N VAL A 51 -2.38 7.83 10.77
CA VAL A 51 -3.17 7.48 9.57
C VAL A 51 -4.36 6.59 9.98
N PRO A 52 -5.57 7.14 10.15
CA PRO A 52 -6.67 6.42 10.81
C PRO A 52 -7.12 5.17 10.05
N THR A 53 -6.99 5.17 8.72
CA THR A 53 -7.32 4.04 7.85
C THR A 53 -6.32 2.90 8.00
N ALA A 54 -5.02 3.19 8.05
CA ALA A 54 -3.98 2.20 8.31
C ALA A 54 -4.13 1.61 9.72
N ARG A 55 -4.34 2.46 10.74
CA ARG A 55 -4.60 2.01 12.12
C ARG A 55 -5.82 1.10 12.21
N ARG A 56 -6.90 1.45 11.49
CA ARG A 56 -8.10 0.62 11.44
C ARG A 56 -7.81 -0.73 10.79
N ALA A 57 -7.17 -0.73 9.61
CA ALA A 57 -6.82 -1.95 8.90
C ALA A 57 -5.92 -2.88 9.73
N LEU A 58 -4.96 -2.33 10.47
CA LEU A 58 -4.12 -3.10 11.39
C LEU A 58 -4.94 -3.77 12.50
N ARG A 59 -5.91 -3.05 13.09
CA ARG A 59 -6.72 -3.54 14.20
C ARG A 59 -7.81 -4.53 13.79
N THR A 60 -8.41 -4.34 12.62
CA THR A 60 -9.52 -5.18 12.15
C THR A 60 -9.07 -6.45 11.44
N GLY A 61 -7.75 -6.64 11.26
CA GLY A 61 -7.21 -7.62 10.34
C GLY A 61 -7.61 -7.32 8.88
N PHE A 62 -7.18 -8.17 7.94
CA PHE A 62 -7.34 -8.02 6.49
C PHE A 62 -8.80 -8.15 5.97
N THR A 63 -9.79 -7.62 6.69
CA THR A 63 -11.21 -7.67 6.37
C THR A 63 -11.62 -6.53 5.42
N PHE A 64 -11.04 -6.48 4.22
CA PHE A 64 -11.55 -5.64 3.13
C PHE A 64 -11.56 -6.40 1.80
N SER A 65 -12.27 -7.52 1.75
CA SER A 65 -12.87 -7.99 0.49
C SER A 65 -14.37 -8.08 0.70
N GLN A 66 -15.10 -7.00 0.37
CA GLN A 66 -16.57 -7.03 0.37
C GLN A 66 -17.14 -7.80 -0.84
N ASN A 67 -16.31 -8.21 -1.79
CA ASN A 67 -16.71 -9.04 -2.92
C ASN A 67 -15.76 -10.24 -2.97
N GLY A 68 -16.22 -11.42 -2.55
CA GLY A 68 -15.48 -12.68 -2.36
C GLY A 68 -14.67 -13.25 -3.54
N SER A 69 -14.23 -12.44 -4.49
CA SER A 69 -12.99 -12.65 -5.22
C SER A 69 -11.81 -12.46 -4.26
N GLY A 70 -10.82 -13.35 -4.28
CA GLY A 70 -9.54 -13.21 -3.55
C GLY A 70 -8.72 -12.01 -4.03
N GLY A 71 -9.23 -10.80 -3.82
CA GLY A 71 -8.64 -9.54 -4.24
C GLY A 71 -7.36 -9.24 -3.47
N GLU A 72 -6.42 -8.61 -4.16
CA GLU A 72 -5.16 -8.15 -3.57
C GLU A 72 -5.43 -7.17 -2.42
N GLN A 73 -4.69 -7.33 -1.32
CA GLN A 73 -4.88 -6.57 -0.09
C GLN A 73 -4.46 -5.10 -0.26
N GLU A 74 -5.30 -4.15 0.19
CA GLU A 74 -4.99 -2.72 0.12
C GLU A 74 -3.95 -2.26 1.15
N PHE A 75 -3.71 -3.05 2.19
CA PHE A 75 -2.78 -2.76 3.28
C PHE A 75 -1.89 -3.96 3.55
N VAL A 76 -0.58 -3.73 3.67
CA VAL A 76 0.40 -4.73 4.06
C VAL A 76 1.26 -4.15 5.17
N PHE A 77 1.34 -4.88 6.29
CA PHE A 77 2.13 -4.48 7.44
C PHE A 77 3.37 -5.37 7.54
N LEU A 78 4.54 -4.73 7.54
CA LEU A 78 5.83 -5.40 7.48
C LEU A 78 6.45 -5.52 8.88
N THR A 79 7.04 -6.67 9.16
CA THR A 79 7.85 -6.86 10.36
C THR A 79 9.12 -5.99 10.27
N PRO A 80 9.40 -5.15 11.28
CA PRO A 80 10.60 -4.31 11.28
C PRO A 80 11.87 -5.16 11.32
N ARG A 81 12.93 -4.70 10.65
CA ARG A 81 14.21 -5.42 10.58
C ARG A 81 15.31 -4.77 11.41
N LEU A 82 15.24 -3.46 11.64
CA LEU A 82 16.25 -2.73 12.38
C LEU A 82 15.82 -2.42 13.82
N GLY A 83 14.52 -2.38 14.09
CA GLY A 83 13.97 -2.06 15.41
C GLY A 83 13.98 -0.56 15.71
N ASP A 84 14.46 0.26 14.79
CA ASP A 84 14.41 1.73 14.84
C ASP A 84 13.32 2.22 13.87
N PRO A 85 12.28 2.93 14.36
CA PRO A 85 11.18 3.40 13.52
C PRO A 85 11.58 4.26 12.32
N ALA A 86 12.60 5.12 12.47
CA ALA A 86 13.03 6.01 11.40
C ALA A 86 13.80 5.23 10.33
N LEU A 87 14.64 4.28 10.73
CA LEU A 87 15.38 3.43 9.80
C LEU A 87 14.46 2.41 9.11
N ASP A 88 13.47 1.86 9.81
CA ASP A 88 12.49 0.93 9.23
C ASP A 88 11.48 1.64 8.31
N HIS A 89 11.26 2.95 8.48
CA HIS A 89 10.45 3.79 7.59
C HIS A 89 11.21 4.21 6.30
N TRP A 90 12.54 4.07 6.26
CA TRP A 90 13.30 4.46 5.08
C TRP A 90 13.01 3.54 3.89
N LEU A 91 12.61 4.12 2.74
CA LEU A 91 12.23 3.37 1.53
C LEU A 91 13.32 2.39 1.04
N MET A 92 14.58 2.81 1.09
CA MET A 92 15.72 1.96 0.71
C MET A 92 16.28 1.16 1.89
N GLY A 93 15.66 1.29 3.06
CA GLY A 93 15.98 0.51 4.25
C GLY A 93 15.53 -0.95 4.09
N PRO A 94 16.09 -1.87 4.88
CA PRO A 94 15.90 -3.31 4.70
C PRO A 94 14.44 -3.75 4.80
N THR A 95 13.61 -3.02 5.56
CA THR A 95 12.19 -3.33 5.75
C THR A 95 11.36 -3.07 4.49
N TYR A 96 11.46 -1.87 3.90
CA TYR A 96 10.73 -1.57 2.65
C TYR A 96 11.40 -2.13 1.39
N LEU A 97 12.73 -2.31 1.40
CA LEU A 97 13.45 -2.84 0.24
C LEU A 97 12.99 -4.25 -0.16
N GLU A 98 12.66 -5.11 0.81
CA GLU A 98 12.13 -6.44 0.52
C GLU A 98 10.77 -6.38 -0.21
N ALA A 99 9.85 -5.55 0.30
CA ALA A 99 8.54 -5.35 -0.31
C ALA A 99 8.64 -4.70 -1.69
N LEU A 100 9.56 -3.75 -1.86
CA LEU A 100 9.84 -3.14 -3.17
C LEU A 100 10.38 -4.18 -4.17
N ALA A 101 11.29 -5.06 -3.74
CA ALA A 101 11.80 -6.14 -4.58
C ALA A 101 10.70 -7.14 -4.96
N TRP A 102 9.75 -7.41 -4.05
CA TRP A 102 8.58 -8.25 -4.34
C TRP A 102 7.67 -7.61 -5.40
N GLU A 103 7.35 -6.33 -5.26
CA GLU A 103 6.57 -5.60 -6.26
C GLU A 103 7.29 -5.55 -7.62
N GLY A 104 8.61 -5.38 -7.63
CA GLY A 104 9.42 -5.44 -8.85
C GLY A 104 9.29 -6.80 -9.56
N ARG A 105 9.45 -7.91 -8.83
CA ARG A 105 9.28 -9.26 -9.40
C ARG A 105 7.85 -9.49 -9.92
N ARG A 106 6.84 -9.04 -9.17
CA ARG A 106 5.44 -9.15 -9.60
C ARG A 106 5.18 -8.35 -10.87
N TYR A 107 5.72 -7.14 -10.96
CA TYR A 107 5.60 -6.31 -12.15
C TYR A 107 6.21 -7.02 -13.37
N GLN A 108 7.42 -7.56 -13.23
CA GLN A 108 8.06 -8.34 -14.29
C GLN A 108 7.17 -9.51 -14.73
N TYR A 109 6.70 -10.32 -13.79
CA TYR A 109 5.84 -11.47 -14.11
C TYR A 109 4.53 -11.10 -14.83
N LYS A 110 3.94 -9.96 -14.49
CA LYS A 110 2.61 -9.56 -14.99
C LYS A 110 2.69 -8.79 -16.32
N TYR A 111 3.80 -8.11 -16.60
CA TYR A 111 3.88 -7.11 -17.67
C TYR A 111 5.09 -7.22 -18.60
N GLN A 112 6.08 -8.07 -18.32
CA GLN A 112 7.23 -8.32 -19.19
C GLN A 112 7.20 -9.74 -19.75
#